data_AF-A0A559KIZ2-F1
#
_entry.id   AF-A0A559KIZ2-F1
#
_cell.length_a   1.000
_cell.length_b   1.000
_cell.length_c   1.000
_cell.angle_alpha   90.00
_cell.angle_beta   90.00
_cell.angle_gamma   90.00
#
_symmetry.space_group_name_H-M   'P 1'
#
loop_
_entity.id
_entity.type
_entity.pdbx_description
1 polymer ?
#
loop_
_entity_poly.entity_id
_entity_poly.type
_entity_poly.pdbx_seq_one_letter_code
_entity_poly.pdbx_strand_id
1 'polypeptide(L)'
;MKNIKLKQIILGSFLVSNCLILFSIKQCLPQLKMPIIGVSLFPFWFLPLILIIFLFPLKISFCFLFLYCLLQVVLFDFSSYLGVYNLIPNNFNKNQVIFFMILTGSIIPIMSFFLISLFYHKNKNILFIFFIFFIISLFQSLSKTFNGYYIYFNVIQDIIKNKFKALTTFFYFSPFSFIFLLNLIPILISDLLLFFIFLFSKKIIIQLSEFFQ
;
A
#
# COMPACT_ATOMS: atom_id res chain seq x y z
N MET A 1 22.78 17.46 22.05
CA MET A 1 22.70 16.77 20.73
C MET A 1 22.54 15.24 20.79
N LYS A 2 23.23 14.47 21.66
CA LYS A 2 23.07 12.99 21.72
C LYS A 2 21.64 12.51 22.06
N ASN A 3 20.92 13.19 22.95
CA ASN A 3 19.57 12.78 23.37
C ASN A 3 18.50 12.94 22.28
N ILE A 4 18.67 13.86 21.33
CA ILE A 4 17.69 14.09 20.25
C ILE A 4 17.71 12.93 19.26
N LYS A 5 18.91 12.47 18.86
CA LYS A 5 19.05 11.31 17.96
C LYS A 5 18.51 10.03 18.59
N LEU A 6 18.76 9.81 19.89
CA LEU A 6 18.23 8.65 20.60
C LEU A 6 16.69 8.67 20.67
N LYS A 7 16.08 9.82 20.98
CA LYS A 7 14.62 9.98 20.98
C LYS A 7 14.02 9.69 19.60
N GLN A 8 14.65 10.17 18.53
CA GLN A 8 14.19 9.92 17.16
C GLN A 8 14.26 8.43 16.80
N ILE A 9 15.33 7.74 17.22
CA ILE A 9 15.48 6.31 17.03
C ILE A 9 14.37 5.55 17.77
N ILE A 10 14.17 5.83 19.06
CA ILE A 10 13.15 5.17 19.88
C ILE A 10 11.75 5.37 19.29
N LEU A 11 11.39 6.61 18.94
CA LEU A 11 10.07 6.93 18.40
C LEU A 11 9.85 6.29 17.02
N GLY A 12 10.84 6.35 16.13
CA GLY A 12 10.72 5.73 14.81
C GLY A 12 10.63 4.20 14.89
N SER A 13 11.43 3.57 15.76
CA SER A 13 11.33 2.13 16.04
C SER A 13 9.96 1.76 16.62
N PHE A 14 9.41 2.59 17.51
CA PHE A 14 8.07 2.41 18.07
C PHE A 14 6.99 2.49 16.97
N LEU A 15 7.07 3.47 16.07
CA LEU A 15 6.14 3.60 14.95
C LEU A 15 6.24 2.44 13.96
N VAL A 16 7.45 1.97 13.62
CA VAL A 16 7.65 0.78 12.78
C VAL A 16 7.07 -0.46 13.44
N SER A 17 7.30 -0.65 14.75
CA SER A 17 6.73 -1.77 15.51
C SER A 17 5.20 -1.75 15.47
N ASN A 18 4.58 -0.58 15.68
CA ASN A 18 3.13 -0.43 15.57
C ASN A 18 2.62 -0.79 14.17
N CYS A 19 3.33 -0.46 13.09
CA CYS A 19 2.94 -0.87 11.75
C CYS A 19 2.91 -2.40 11.62
N LEU A 20 3.90 -3.10 12.18
CA LEU A 20 3.96 -4.57 12.14
C LEU A 20 2.85 -5.19 13.00
N ILE A 21 2.57 -4.64 14.19
CA ILE A 21 1.47 -5.09 15.05
C ILE A 21 0.12 -4.91 14.34
N LEU A 22 -0.12 -3.73 13.74
CA LEU A 22 -1.34 -3.47 12.98
C LEU A 22 -1.48 -4.40 11.76
N PHE A 23 -0.36 -4.73 11.11
CA PHE A 23 -0.34 -5.70 10.02
C PHE A 23 -0.71 -7.11 10.50
N SER A 24 -0.20 -7.56 11.65
CA SER A 24 -0.60 -8.84 12.25
C SER A 24 -2.08 -8.84 12.64
N ILE A 25 -2.59 -7.78 13.26
CA ILE A 25 -4.01 -7.64 13.60
C ILE A 25 -4.89 -7.73 12.34
N LYS A 26 -4.45 -7.10 11.24
CA LYS A 26 -5.11 -7.20 9.94
C LYS A 26 -5.26 -8.65 9.47
N GLN A 27 -4.31 -9.54 9.74
CA GLN A 27 -4.44 -10.95 9.37
C GLN A 27 -5.54 -11.68 10.16
N CYS A 28 -5.87 -11.22 11.36
CA CYS A 28 -6.88 -11.85 12.23
C CYS A 28 -8.31 -11.30 12.03
N LEU A 29 -8.48 -10.17 11.36
CA LEU A 29 -9.79 -9.52 11.17
C LEU A 29 -10.40 -9.82 9.78
N PRO A 30 -11.74 -9.83 9.67
CA PRO A 30 -12.39 -9.89 8.36
C PRO A 30 -12.02 -8.65 7.54
N GLN A 31 -11.33 -8.86 6.43
CA GLN A 31 -10.84 -7.78 5.58
C GLN A 31 -11.88 -7.42 4.53
N LEU A 32 -12.13 -6.12 4.35
CA LEU A 32 -12.67 -5.63 3.09
C LEU A 32 -11.63 -5.91 2.01
N LYS A 33 -11.99 -6.78 1.06
CA LYS A 33 -11.12 -7.19 -0.04
C LYS A 33 -11.74 -6.78 -1.36
N MET A 34 -10.88 -6.57 -2.36
CA MET A 34 -11.33 -6.46 -3.74
C MET A 34 -12.05 -7.74 -4.15
N PRO A 35 -13.23 -7.64 -4.80
CA PRO A 35 -14.13 -8.77 -5.01
C PRO A 35 -13.54 -9.87 -5.91
N ILE A 36 -12.59 -9.52 -6.80
CA ILE A 36 -12.02 -10.46 -7.77
C ILE A 36 -10.59 -10.86 -7.41
N ILE A 37 -9.83 -9.91 -6.88
CA ILE A 37 -8.38 -10.06 -6.71
C ILE A 37 -7.99 -10.31 -5.24
N GLY A 38 -8.93 -10.18 -4.30
CA GLY A 38 -8.71 -10.52 -2.90
C GLY A 38 -7.73 -9.60 -2.15
N VAL A 39 -7.26 -8.52 -2.78
CA VAL A 39 -6.37 -7.53 -2.17
C VAL A 39 -7.15 -6.72 -1.14
N SER A 40 -6.60 -6.61 0.07
CA SER A 40 -7.19 -5.81 1.15
C SER A 40 -7.33 -4.34 0.76
N LEU A 41 -8.55 -3.84 0.85
CA LEU A 41 -8.90 -2.43 0.82
C LEU A 41 -8.50 -1.79 2.16
N PHE A 42 -8.17 -0.51 2.13
CA PHE A 42 -7.85 0.31 3.31
C PHE A 42 -6.63 -0.18 4.13
N PRO A 43 -5.39 0.15 3.69
CA PRO A 43 -4.17 -0.30 4.37
C PRO A 43 -3.87 0.49 5.65
N PHE A 44 -4.74 0.41 6.65
CA PHE A 44 -4.64 1.18 7.90
C PHE A 44 -3.33 0.93 8.67
N TRP A 45 -2.67 -0.20 8.46
CA TRP A 45 -1.37 -0.51 9.06
C TRP A 45 -0.23 0.39 8.56
N PHE A 46 -0.43 1.15 7.48
CA PHE A 46 0.51 2.18 7.03
C PHE A 46 0.34 3.52 7.74
N LEU A 47 -0.71 3.70 8.57
CA LEU A 47 -0.94 4.95 9.30
C LEU A 47 0.27 5.44 10.10
N PRO A 48 0.97 4.59 10.88
CA PRO A 48 2.14 5.06 11.63
C PRO A 48 3.33 5.43 10.72
N LEU A 49 3.45 4.86 9.50
CA LEU A 49 4.47 5.29 8.53
C LEU A 49 4.25 6.73 8.07
N ILE A 50 3.00 7.16 7.99
CA ILE A 50 2.67 8.52 7.60
C ILE A 50 3.12 9.49 8.70
N LEU A 51 3.01 9.13 9.97
CA LEU A 51 3.57 9.92 11.06
C LEU A 51 5.10 10.04 10.96
N ILE A 52 5.80 8.97 10.55
CA ILE A 52 7.26 9.02 10.31
C ILE A 52 7.64 10.05 9.26
N ILE A 53 6.78 10.27 8.25
CA ILE A 53 7.02 11.25 7.19
C ILE A 53 6.95 12.69 7.72
N PHE A 54 5.99 12.96 8.62
CA PHE A 54 5.75 14.28 9.18
C PHE A 54 6.70 14.63 10.33
N LEU A 55 7.12 13.64 11.12
CA LEU A 55 7.88 13.84 12.35
C LEU A 55 9.40 13.86 12.15
N PHE A 56 9.91 13.30 11.05
CA PHE A 56 11.35 13.12 10.86
C PHE A 56 11.89 13.81 9.60
N PRO A 57 13.18 14.19 9.60
CA PRO A 57 13.85 14.65 8.40
C PRO A 57 13.94 13.53 7.37
N LEU A 58 13.94 13.90 6.09
CA LEU A 58 13.94 13.01 4.92
C LEU A 58 14.85 11.77 5.07
N LYS A 59 16.10 11.96 5.52
CA LYS A 59 17.08 10.86 5.69
C LYS A 59 16.62 9.82 6.72
N ILE A 60 16.05 10.27 7.83
CA ILE A 60 15.58 9.38 8.90
C ILE A 60 14.29 8.69 8.47
N SER A 61 13.36 9.42 7.82
CA SER A 61 12.14 8.83 7.26
C SER A 61 12.46 7.73 6.25
N PHE A 62 13.45 7.94 5.35
CA PHE A 62 13.90 6.93 4.41
C PHE A 62 14.42 5.67 5.11
N CYS A 63 15.29 5.82 6.11
CA CYS A 63 15.82 4.68 6.86
C CYS A 63 14.72 3.84 7.51
N PHE A 64 13.71 4.49 8.13
CA PHE A 64 12.61 3.76 8.76
C PHE A 64 11.66 3.12 7.75
N LEU A 65 11.37 3.79 6.63
CA LEU A 65 10.57 3.21 5.55
C LEU A 65 11.26 1.96 4.96
N PHE A 66 12.56 2.05 4.72
CA PHE A 66 13.36 0.92 4.24
C PHE A 66 13.42 -0.22 5.24
N LEU A 67 13.64 0.08 6.52
CA LEU A 67 13.62 -0.90 7.60
C LEU A 67 12.27 -1.61 7.69
N TYR A 68 11.17 -0.87 7.68
CA TYR A 68 9.83 -1.45 7.69
C TYR A 68 9.59 -2.32 6.45
N CYS A 69 10.01 -1.85 5.26
CA CYS A 69 9.89 -2.61 4.02
C CYS A 69 10.62 -3.95 4.11
N LEU A 70 11.86 -3.96 4.62
CA LEU A 70 12.62 -5.20 4.81
C LEU A 70 11.93 -6.14 5.79
N LEU A 71 11.51 -5.62 6.96
CA LEU A 71 10.84 -6.42 7.98
C LEU A 71 9.52 -7.00 7.45
N GLN A 72 8.71 -6.21 6.73
CA GLN A 72 7.45 -6.69 6.19
C GLN A 72 7.66 -7.81 5.16
N VAL A 73 8.63 -7.62 4.26
CA VAL A 73 8.96 -8.62 3.23
C VAL A 73 9.43 -9.93 3.88
N VAL A 74 10.38 -9.85 4.81
CA VAL A 74 10.98 -11.04 5.43
C VAL A 74 10.00 -11.77 6.34
N LEU A 75 9.25 -11.04 7.17
CA LEU A 75 8.39 -11.65 8.19
C LEU A 75 7.06 -12.15 7.63
N PHE A 76 6.51 -11.49 6.62
CA PHE A 76 5.14 -11.74 6.18
C PHE A 76 5.01 -12.05 4.69
N ASP A 77 5.55 -11.21 3.82
CA ASP A 77 5.18 -11.28 2.41
C ASP A 77 5.90 -12.43 1.69
N PHE A 78 7.15 -12.73 2.06
CA PHE A 78 7.93 -13.79 1.42
C PHE A 78 7.26 -15.17 1.55
N SER A 79 6.85 -15.54 2.76
CA SER A 79 6.15 -16.82 3.01
C SER A 79 4.78 -16.86 2.34
N SER A 80 4.05 -15.74 2.35
CA SER A 80 2.75 -15.65 1.67
C SER A 80 2.88 -15.83 0.15
N TYR A 81 3.85 -15.18 -0.48
CA TYR A 81 4.08 -15.32 -1.93
C TYR A 81 4.58 -16.71 -2.32
N LEU A 82 5.37 -17.37 -1.46
CA LEU A 82 5.70 -18.78 -1.63
C LEU A 82 4.46 -19.69 -1.50
N GLY A 83 3.51 -19.39 -0.60
CA GLY A 83 2.27 -20.16 -0.48
C GLY A 83 1.36 -20.06 -1.71
N VAL A 84 1.43 -18.94 -2.43
CA VAL A 84 0.64 -18.66 -3.64
C VAL A 84 1.32 -19.22 -4.92
N TYR A 85 2.51 -19.80 -4.77
CA TYR A 85 3.35 -20.30 -5.86
C TYR A 85 2.64 -21.27 -6.83
N ASN A 86 1.70 -22.07 -6.33
CA ASN A 86 0.96 -23.05 -7.12
C ASN A 86 -0.14 -22.44 -8.02
N LEU A 87 -0.50 -21.17 -7.80
CA LEU A 87 -1.49 -20.47 -8.62
C LEU A 87 -0.86 -19.79 -9.84
N ILE A 88 0.47 -19.65 -9.85
CA ILE A 88 1.23 -19.02 -10.93
C ILE A 88 1.26 -19.97 -12.14
N PRO A 89 0.98 -19.48 -13.37
CA PRO A 89 1.05 -20.31 -14.57
C PRO A 89 2.46 -20.90 -14.78
N ASN A 90 2.55 -22.17 -15.14
CA ASN A 90 3.82 -22.91 -15.33
C ASN A 90 4.75 -22.29 -16.38
N ASN A 91 4.23 -21.42 -17.25
CA ASN A 91 4.98 -20.77 -18.32
C ASN A 91 5.85 -19.60 -17.83
N PHE A 92 5.71 -19.16 -16.57
CA PHE A 92 6.51 -18.07 -16.02
C PHE A 92 7.71 -18.57 -15.21
N ASN A 93 8.83 -17.84 -15.32
CA ASN A 93 9.99 -18.09 -14.46
C ASN A 93 9.66 -17.68 -13.02
N LYS A 94 9.53 -18.69 -12.16
CA LYS A 94 8.96 -18.53 -10.82
C LYS A 94 9.74 -17.59 -9.92
N ASN A 95 11.07 -17.51 -10.07
CA ASN A 95 11.89 -16.55 -9.31
C ASN A 95 11.61 -15.11 -9.74
N GLN A 96 11.44 -14.87 -11.05
CA GLN A 96 11.05 -13.56 -11.57
C GLN A 96 9.66 -13.16 -11.08
N VAL A 97 8.75 -14.13 -10.98
CA VAL A 97 7.42 -13.88 -10.45
C VAL A 97 7.44 -13.48 -8.99
N ILE A 98 8.12 -14.25 -8.13
CA ILE A 98 8.21 -13.91 -6.70
C ILE A 98 8.85 -12.53 -6.53
N PHE A 99 9.90 -12.23 -7.29
CA PHE A 99 10.51 -10.91 -7.28
C PHE A 99 9.52 -9.81 -7.69
N PHE A 100 8.76 -10.01 -8.77
CA PHE A 100 7.74 -9.07 -9.22
C PHE A 100 6.62 -8.88 -8.18
N MET A 101 6.19 -9.96 -7.51
CA MET A 101 5.18 -9.92 -6.46
C MET A 101 5.67 -9.13 -5.23
N ILE A 102 6.92 -9.34 -4.81
CA ILE A 102 7.53 -8.56 -3.72
C ILE A 102 7.65 -7.08 -4.12
N LEU A 103 8.09 -6.83 -5.36
CA LEU A 103 8.30 -5.47 -5.86
C LEU A 103 6.99 -4.68 -5.94
N THR A 104 5.95 -5.26 -6.55
CA THR A 104 4.65 -4.59 -6.76
C THR A 104 3.69 -4.69 -5.57
N GLY A 105 3.83 -5.72 -4.74
CA GLY A 105 3.00 -5.94 -3.56
C GLY A 105 3.47 -5.25 -2.29
N SER A 106 4.79 -5.07 -2.14
CA SER A 106 5.41 -4.61 -0.90
C SER A 106 6.32 -3.41 -1.12
N ILE A 107 7.35 -3.53 -1.95
CA ILE A 107 8.41 -2.51 -2.06
C ILE A 107 7.86 -1.21 -2.64
N ILE A 108 7.23 -1.25 -3.83
CA ILE A 108 6.67 -0.05 -4.46
C ILE A 108 5.64 0.61 -3.55
N PRO A 109 4.66 -0.13 -2.97
CA PRO A 109 3.69 0.47 -2.07
C PRO A 109 4.33 1.20 -0.89
N ILE A 110 5.27 0.57 -0.19
CA ILE A 110 5.90 1.16 1.00
C ILE A 110 6.83 2.32 0.61
N MET A 111 7.68 2.14 -0.39
CA MET A 111 8.68 3.15 -0.77
C MET A 111 8.05 4.39 -1.41
N SER A 112 6.84 4.29 -1.97
CA SER A 112 6.12 5.46 -2.46
C SER A 112 5.86 6.53 -1.38
N PHE A 113 5.79 6.15 -0.09
CA PHE A 113 5.71 7.11 1.02
C PHE A 113 6.91 8.06 1.09
N PHE A 114 8.07 7.66 0.56
CA PHE A 114 9.23 8.53 0.47
C PHE A 114 8.96 9.76 -0.41
N LEU A 115 8.15 9.63 -1.46
CA LEU A 115 7.77 10.76 -2.30
C LEU A 115 6.97 11.80 -1.50
N ILE A 116 6.07 11.36 -0.61
CA ILE A 116 5.33 12.26 0.30
C ILE A 116 6.33 13.05 1.17
N SER A 117 7.35 12.39 1.70
CA SER A 117 8.38 13.04 2.51
C SER A 117 9.18 14.07 1.71
N LEU A 118 9.55 13.76 0.45
CA LEU A 118 10.23 14.72 -0.43
C LEU A 118 9.41 15.99 -0.64
N PHE A 119 8.11 15.86 -0.90
CA PHE A 119 7.25 17.01 -1.12
C PHE A 119 6.92 17.76 0.17
N TYR A 120 6.77 17.06 1.30
CA TYR A 120 6.56 17.68 2.61
C TYR A 120 7.71 18.60 3.01
N HIS A 121 8.95 18.13 2.84
CA HIS A 121 10.14 18.92 3.17
C HIS A 121 10.39 20.09 2.22
N LYS A 122 9.89 20.04 0.97
CA LYS A 122 9.97 21.14 0.01
C LYS A 122 8.84 22.16 0.16
N ASN A 123 7.62 21.70 0.44
CA ASN A 123 6.41 22.52 0.49
C ASN A 123 5.67 22.27 1.81
N LYS A 124 5.61 23.29 2.67
CA LYS A 124 4.86 23.24 3.94
C LYS A 124 3.34 23.36 3.78
N ASN A 125 2.82 23.41 2.55
CA ASN A 125 1.38 23.47 2.31
C ASN A 125 0.73 22.10 2.54
N ILE A 126 0.14 21.93 3.73
CA ILE A 126 -0.50 20.68 4.16
C ILE A 126 -1.60 20.18 3.23
N LEU A 127 -2.38 21.06 2.59
CA LEU A 127 -3.41 20.62 1.64
C LEU A 127 -2.78 19.97 0.41
N PHE A 128 -1.68 20.54 -0.08
CA PHE A 128 -0.91 19.97 -1.18
C PHE A 128 -0.29 18.63 -0.81
N ILE A 129 0.23 18.50 0.42
CA ILE A 129 0.78 17.24 0.94
C ILE A 129 -0.31 16.17 1.06
N PHE A 130 -1.52 16.52 1.52
CA PHE A 130 -2.64 15.57 1.56
C PHE A 130 -3.11 15.15 0.17
N PHE A 131 -3.09 16.06 -0.81
CA PHE A 131 -3.37 15.72 -2.19
C PHE A 131 -2.33 14.75 -2.76
N ILE A 132 -1.04 14.99 -2.51
CA ILE A 132 0.04 14.07 -2.88
C ILE A 132 -0.13 12.72 -2.19
N PHE A 133 -0.51 12.73 -0.92
CA PHE A 133 -0.81 11.51 -0.18
C PHE A 133 -1.91 10.69 -0.86
N PHE A 134 -2.99 11.34 -1.29
CA PHE A 134 -4.07 10.69 -2.05
C PHE A 134 -3.57 10.07 -3.36
N ILE A 135 -2.80 10.82 -4.17
CA ILE A 135 -2.20 10.32 -5.41
C ILE A 135 -1.33 9.09 -5.13
N ILE A 136 -0.54 9.14 -4.07
CA ILE A 136 0.36 8.06 -3.71
C ILE A 136 -0.43 6.85 -3.22
N SER A 137 -1.47 7.03 -2.41
CA SER A 137 -2.37 5.94 -2.00
C SER A 137 -2.98 5.24 -3.23
N LEU A 138 -3.45 6.00 -4.23
CA LEU A 138 -3.94 5.43 -5.48
C LEU A 138 -2.88 4.62 -6.20
N PHE A 139 -1.65 5.15 -6.29
CA PHE A 139 -0.54 4.43 -6.91
C PHE A 139 -0.19 3.12 -6.17
N GLN A 140 -0.22 3.14 -4.83
CA GLN A 140 -0.03 1.94 -4.00
C GLN A 140 -1.12 0.89 -4.27
N SER A 141 -2.38 1.33 -4.28
CA SER A 141 -3.54 0.48 -4.55
C SER A 141 -3.46 -0.14 -5.94
N LEU A 142 -3.11 0.65 -6.97
CA LEU A 142 -2.90 0.15 -8.33
C LEU A 142 -1.76 -0.87 -8.40
N SER A 143 -0.62 -0.60 -7.76
CA SER A 143 0.51 -1.53 -7.70
C SER A 143 0.12 -2.88 -7.10
N LYS A 144 -0.62 -2.88 -5.98
CA LYS A 144 -1.14 -4.11 -5.36
C LYS A 144 -2.19 -4.80 -6.22
N THR A 145 -2.99 -4.03 -6.95
CA THR A 145 -3.99 -4.57 -7.88
C THR A 145 -3.29 -5.30 -9.02
N PHE A 146 -2.24 -4.73 -9.61
CA PHE A 146 -1.42 -5.41 -10.62
C PHE A 146 -0.78 -6.69 -10.08
N ASN A 147 -0.26 -6.66 -8.84
CA ASN A 147 0.24 -7.87 -8.19
C ASN A 147 -0.83 -8.96 -8.11
N GLY A 148 -2.02 -8.61 -7.64
CA GLY A 148 -3.09 -9.57 -7.52
C GLY A 148 -3.67 -10.04 -8.86
N TYR A 149 -3.70 -9.21 -9.91
CA TYR A 149 -3.99 -9.64 -11.28
C TYR A 149 -3.04 -10.73 -11.74
N TYR A 150 -1.77 -10.59 -11.38
CA TYR A 150 -0.74 -11.55 -11.71
C TYR A 150 -0.95 -12.88 -10.95
N ILE A 151 -1.25 -12.81 -9.65
CA ILE A 151 -1.57 -13.98 -8.80
C ILE A 151 -2.79 -14.73 -9.33
N TYR A 152 -3.88 -14.03 -9.61
CA TYR A 152 -5.17 -14.62 -9.97
C TYR A 152 -5.40 -14.72 -11.48
N PHE A 153 -4.32 -14.65 -12.28
CA PHE A 153 -4.41 -14.59 -13.73
C PHE A 153 -5.26 -15.72 -14.34
N ASN A 154 -5.02 -16.97 -13.91
CA ASN A 154 -5.78 -18.13 -14.38
C ASN A 154 -7.27 -18.05 -14.00
N VAL A 155 -7.57 -17.67 -12.76
CA VAL A 155 -8.95 -17.49 -12.27
C VAL A 155 -9.67 -16.42 -13.08
N ILE A 156 -8.98 -15.31 -13.38
CA ILE A 156 -9.51 -14.22 -14.19
C ILE A 156 -9.76 -14.69 -15.62
N GLN A 157 -8.84 -15.44 -16.23
CA GLN A 157 -9.06 -16.03 -17.55
C GLN A 157 -10.29 -16.94 -17.59
N ASP A 158 -10.49 -17.77 -16.58
CA ASP A 158 -11.65 -18.68 -16.50
C ASP A 158 -12.96 -17.91 -16.31
N ILE A 159 -12.96 -16.87 -15.47
CA ILE A 159 -14.11 -15.96 -15.31
C ILE A 159 -14.44 -15.28 -16.65
N ILE A 160 -13.42 -14.81 -17.37
CA ILE A 160 -13.61 -14.15 -18.67
C ILE A 160 -14.21 -15.12 -19.70
N LYS A 161 -13.65 -16.34 -19.81
CA LYS A 161 -14.10 -17.36 -20.77
C LYS A 161 -15.53 -17.84 -20.49
N ASN A 162 -15.88 -18.05 -19.22
CA ASN A 162 -17.10 -18.75 -18.84
C ASN A 162 -18.27 -17.82 -18.49
N LYS A 163 -18.02 -16.61 -17.99
CA LYS A 163 -19.08 -15.74 -17.43
C LYS A 163 -19.28 -14.42 -18.17
N PHE A 164 -18.27 -13.90 -18.88
CA PHE A 164 -18.31 -12.54 -19.43
C PHE A 164 -18.56 -12.42 -20.92
N LYS A 165 -18.60 -13.54 -21.67
CA LYS A 165 -18.79 -13.54 -23.13
C LYS A 165 -20.09 -12.83 -23.58
N ALA A 166 -21.13 -12.80 -22.72
CA ALA A 166 -22.41 -12.14 -22.98
C ALA A 166 -22.52 -10.69 -22.43
N LEU A 167 -21.66 -10.29 -21.48
CA LEU A 167 -21.68 -8.97 -20.84
C LEU A 167 -20.81 -7.96 -21.62
N THR A 168 -19.75 -8.44 -22.28
CA THR A 168 -18.84 -7.64 -23.11
C THR A 168 -19.51 -7.07 -24.36
N THR A 169 -20.54 -7.76 -24.87
CA THR A 169 -21.37 -7.28 -25.99
C THR A 169 -22.23 -6.07 -25.62
N PHE A 170 -22.52 -5.85 -24.33
CA PHE A 170 -23.39 -4.75 -23.89
C PHE A 170 -22.65 -3.43 -23.65
N PHE A 171 -21.37 -3.50 -23.27
CA PHE A 171 -20.59 -2.34 -22.84
C PHE A 171 -19.42 -1.97 -23.77
N TYR A 172 -19.19 -2.69 -24.88
CA TYR A 172 -18.06 -2.50 -25.82
C TYR A 172 -16.66 -2.49 -25.15
N PHE A 173 -16.56 -2.88 -23.89
CA PHE A 173 -15.29 -3.02 -23.18
C PHE A 173 -14.75 -4.45 -23.33
N SER A 174 -13.41 -4.57 -23.37
CA SER A 174 -12.79 -5.87 -23.17
C SER A 174 -13.18 -6.41 -21.77
N PRO A 175 -13.44 -7.72 -21.63
CA PRO A 175 -13.82 -8.29 -20.35
C PRO A 175 -12.77 -8.06 -19.26
N PHE A 176 -11.50 -7.99 -19.66
CA PHE A 176 -10.39 -7.61 -18.78
C PHE A 176 -10.52 -6.15 -18.29
N SER A 177 -10.81 -5.19 -19.16
CA SER A 177 -11.03 -3.79 -18.75
C SER A 177 -12.24 -3.61 -17.84
N PHE A 178 -13.29 -4.41 -17.99
CA PHE A 178 -14.44 -4.36 -17.10
C PHE A 178 -14.11 -4.86 -15.69
N ILE A 179 -13.39 -5.99 -15.59
CA ILE A 179 -12.86 -6.51 -14.33
C ILE A 179 -11.91 -5.49 -13.67
N PHE A 180 -11.09 -4.80 -14.47
CA PHE A 180 -10.25 -3.70 -14.02
C PHE A 180 -11.06 -2.57 -13.39
N LEU A 181 -12.08 -2.07 -14.09
CA LEU A 181 -12.96 -1.01 -13.60
C LEU A 181 -13.68 -1.41 -12.31
N LEU A 182 -14.18 -2.64 -12.21
CA LEU A 182 -14.87 -3.13 -11.01
C LEU A 182 -13.96 -3.16 -9.76
N ASN A 183 -12.66 -3.44 -9.93
CA ASN A 183 -11.72 -3.37 -8.81
C ASN A 183 -11.26 -1.93 -8.52
N LEU A 184 -11.34 -1.01 -9.49
CA LEU A 184 -10.94 0.38 -9.34
C LEU A 184 -11.91 1.21 -8.48
N ILE A 185 -13.21 0.94 -8.57
CA ILE A 185 -14.24 1.62 -7.75
C ILE A 185 -13.99 1.46 -6.23
N PRO A 186 -13.86 0.23 -5.68
CA PRO A 186 -13.61 0.07 -4.25
C PRO A 186 -12.25 0.62 -3.81
N ILE A 187 -11.25 0.65 -4.70
CA ILE A 187 -9.98 1.35 -4.47
C ILE A 187 -10.22 2.85 -4.26
N LEU A 188 -10.91 3.49 -5.20
CA LEU A 188 -11.20 4.92 -5.12
C LEU A 188 -11.97 5.27 -3.84
N ILE A 189 -13.01 4.49 -3.51
CA ILE A 189 -13.80 4.71 -2.29
C ILE A 189 -12.91 4.58 -1.05
N SER A 190 -12.08 3.53 -0.98
CA SER A 190 -11.17 3.32 0.15
C SER A 190 -10.15 4.44 0.30
N ASP A 191 -9.53 4.88 -0.79
CA ASP A 191 -8.50 5.92 -0.77
C ASP A 191 -9.11 7.30 -0.49
N LEU A 192 -10.36 7.54 -0.92
CA LEU A 192 -11.13 8.74 -0.56
C LEU A 192 -11.47 8.77 0.93
N LEU A 193 -11.88 7.65 1.52
CA LEU A 193 -12.13 7.58 2.96
C LEU A 193 -10.86 7.88 3.76
N LEU A 194 -9.72 7.31 3.34
CA LEU A 194 -8.42 7.59 3.94
C LEU A 194 -8.08 9.08 3.84
N PHE A 195 -8.31 9.70 2.69
CA PHE A 195 -8.12 11.13 2.48
C PHE A 195 -8.98 11.97 3.42
N PHE A 196 -10.27 11.66 3.58
CA PHE A 196 -11.14 12.38 4.51
C PHE A 196 -10.69 12.25 5.97
N ILE A 197 -10.30 11.04 6.40
CA ILE A 197 -9.76 10.82 7.76
C ILE A 197 -8.53 11.70 8.01
N PHE A 198 -7.63 11.80 7.03
CA PHE A 198 -6.46 12.67 7.13
C PHE A 198 -6.82 14.15 7.15
N LEU A 199 -7.80 14.57 6.36
CA LEU A 199 -8.29 15.95 6.32
C LEU A 199 -8.87 16.37 7.68
N PHE A 200 -9.65 15.49 8.33
CA PHE A 200 -10.16 15.73 9.69
C PHE A 200 -9.05 15.72 10.75
N SER A 201 -8.01 14.92 10.56
CA SER A 201 -6.86 14.80 11.49
C SER A 201 -5.83 15.92 11.33
N LYS A 202 -6.01 16.83 10.37
CA LYS A 202 -5.07 17.91 10.01
C LYS A 202 -4.53 18.68 11.22
N LYS A 203 -5.42 19.14 12.10
CA LYS A 203 -5.04 20.00 13.25
C LYS A 203 -4.06 19.29 14.18
N ILE A 204 -4.30 18.01 14.45
CA ILE A 204 -3.48 17.19 15.34
C ILE A 204 -2.09 16.96 14.72
N ILE A 205 -2.04 16.67 13.40
CA ILE A 205 -0.78 16.44 12.69
C ILE A 205 0.10 17.70 12.70
N ILE A 206 -0.50 18.88 12.51
CA ILE A 206 0.23 20.16 12.56
C ILE A 206 0.85 20.38 13.95
N GLN A 207 0.04 20.28 15.01
CA GLN A 207 0.49 20.46 16.39
C GLN A 207 1.62 19.50 16.76
N LEU A 208 1.52 18.24 16.33
CA LEU A 208 2.60 17.27 16.52
C LEU A 208 3.86 17.65 15.76
N SER A 209 3.75 18.05 14.48
CA SER A 209 4.93 18.39 13.69
C SER A 209 5.72 19.58 14.23
N GLU A 210 5.05 20.60 14.79
CA GLU A 210 5.68 21.76 15.41
C GLU A 210 6.41 21.41 16.71
N PHE A 211 5.93 20.41 17.46
CA PHE A 211 6.57 19.97 18.70
C PHE A 211 7.90 19.22 18.48
N PHE A 212 8.07 18.58 17.32
CA PHE A 212 9.22 17.71 17.03
C PHE A 212 10.27 18.35 16.10
N GLN A 213 10.01 19.53 15.53
CA GLN A 213 10.96 20.33 14.74
C GLN A 213 11.71 21.34 15.62
#